data_AF-A0A5J4PL05-F1
#
_entry.id   AF-A0A5J4PL05-F1
#
_cell.length_a   1.000
_cell.length_b   1.000
_cell.length_c   1.000
_cell.angle_alpha   90.00
_cell.angle_beta   90.00
_cell.angle_gamma   90.00
#
_symmetry.space_group_name_H-M   'P 1'
#
loop_
_entity.id
_entity.type
_entity.pdbx_description
1 polymer ?
#
loop_
_entity_poly.entity_id
_entity_poly.type
_entity_poly.pdbx_seq_one_letter_code
_entity_poly.pdbx_strand_id
1 'polypeptide(L)' 'MQQLFTINMKLALIGYGKMGKSLEKIALSRGHQIVSIIDMDNQEDFESEAFRSAEVAIEFTNPTAAYHNCIK' A
#
# COMPACT_ATOMS: atom_id res chain seq x y z
N MET A 1 2.61 22.76 -23.88
CA MET A 1 2.47 22.60 -22.42
C MET A 1 2.39 21.12 -22.15
N GLN A 2 3.37 20.56 -21.44
CA GLN A 2 3.43 19.12 -21.16
C GLN A 2 2.21 18.73 -20.32
N GLN A 3 1.46 17.75 -20.80
CA GLN A 3 0.39 17.10 -20.06
C GLN A 3 1.07 16.35 -18.90
N LEU A 4 0.99 16.91 -17.69
CA LEU A 4 1.45 16.23 -16.48
C LEU A 4 0.58 14.97 -16.34
N PHE A 5 1.16 13.81 -16.62
CA PHE A 5 0.53 12.52 -16.34
C PHE A 5 0.28 12.45 -14.84
N THR A 6 -0.96 12.64 -14.41
CA THR A 6 -1.38 12.18 -13.07
C THR A 6 -1.45 10.67 -13.15
N ILE A 7 -0.36 10.00 -12.80
CA ILE A 7 -0.31 8.54 -12.70
C ILE A 7 -1.27 8.07 -11.59
N ASN A 8 -2.44 7.55 -11.96
CA ASN A 8 -3.33 6.86 -11.03
C ASN A 8 -2.78 5.46 -10.77
N MET A 9 -1.99 5.32 -9.68
CA MET A 9 -1.39 4.05 -9.31
C MET A 9 -2.28 3.24 -8.38
N LYS A 10 -2.22 1.92 -8.49
CA LYS A 10 -2.77 0.97 -7.52
C LYS A 10 -1.74 0.69 -6.43
N LEU A 11 -2.04 1.11 -5.21
CA LEU A 11 -1.16 1.00 -4.06
C LEU A 11 -1.65 -0.07 -3.09
N ALA A 12 -0.72 -0.86 -2.57
CA ALA A 12 -0.92 -1.66 -1.37
C ALA A 12 -0.22 -0.98 -0.18
N LEU A 13 -0.87 -0.95 0.99
CA LEU A 13 -0.28 -0.45 2.23
C LEU A 13 -0.04 -1.61 3.19
N ILE A 14 1.21 -1.81 3.60
CA ILE A 14 1.60 -2.83 4.58
C ILE A 14 1.96 -2.13 5.88
N GLY A 15 1.15 -2.33 6.91
CA GLY A 15 1.18 -1.60 8.17
C GLY A 15 0.19 -0.44 8.20
N TYR A 16 -0.97 -0.66 8.84
CA TYR A 16 -2.09 0.29 8.84
C TYR A 16 -2.28 1.05 10.18
N GLY A 17 -1.17 1.41 10.81
CA GLY A 17 -1.14 2.29 11.98
C GLY A 17 -1.44 3.76 11.65
N LYS A 18 -0.99 4.69 12.52
CA LYS A 18 -1.18 6.14 12.29
C LYS A 18 -0.59 6.62 10.96
N MET A 19 0.58 6.10 10.58
CA MET A 19 1.25 6.47 9.32
C MET A 19 0.53 5.91 8.09
N GLY A 20 0.11 4.64 8.11
CA GLY A 20 -0.66 4.03 7.02
C GLY A 20 -1.95 4.80 6.71
N LYS A 21 -2.70 5.19 7.74
CA LYS A 21 -3.91 6.03 7.59
C LYS A 21 -3.63 7.42 7.01
N SER A 22 -2.50 8.02 7.35
CA SER A 22 -2.09 9.29 6.74
C SER A 22 -1.70 9.12 5.27
N LEU A 23 -0.99 8.04 4.92
CA LEU A 23 -0.60 7.72 3.55
C LEU A 23 -1.81 7.46 2.65
N GLU A 24 -2.79 6.69 3.12
CA GLU A 24 -4.06 6.49 2.41
C GLU A 24 -4.72 7.82 2.05
N LYS A 25 -4.93 8.71 3.02
CA LYS A 25 -5.55 10.03 2.78
C LYS A 25 -4.78 10.82 1.72
N ILE A 26 -3.46 10.83 1.82
CA ILE A 26 -2.58 11.54 0.89
C ILE A 26 -2.65 10.91 -0.52
N ALA A 27 -2.59 9.59 -0.61
CA ALA A 27 -2.66 8.85 -1.88
C ALA A 27 -3.99 9.07 -2.60
N LEU A 28 -5.11 8.92 -1.87
CA LEU A 28 -6.45 9.19 -2.39
C LEU A 28 -6.59 10.65 -2.83
N SER A 29 -6.07 11.61 -2.05
CA SER A 29 -6.10 13.04 -2.42
C SER A 29 -5.32 13.36 -3.70
N ARG A 30 -4.36 12.51 -4.08
CA ARG A 30 -3.56 12.63 -5.30
C ARG A 30 -4.14 11.83 -6.48
N GLY A 31 -5.27 11.15 -6.28
CA GLY A 31 -5.95 10.39 -7.31
C GLY A 31 -5.38 8.99 -7.55
N HIS A 32 -4.63 8.43 -6.58
CA HIS A 32 -4.23 7.02 -6.59
C HIS A 32 -5.32 6.14 -5.95
N GLN A 33 -5.26 4.83 -6.16
CA GLN A 33 -6.16 3.84 -5.57
C GLN A 33 -5.44 3.05 -4.49
N ILE A 34 -6.09 2.83 -3.35
CA ILE A 34 -5.65 1.82 -2.38
C ILE A 34 -6.40 0.53 -2.71
N VAL A 35 -5.66 -0.46 -3.20
CA VAL A 35 -6.24 -1.76 -3.61
C VAL A 35 -6.11 -2.83 -2.53
N SER A 36 -5.16 -2.67 -1.62
CA SER A 36 -4.97 -3.60 -0.50
C SER A 36 -4.40 -2.85 0.71
N ILE A 37 -4.86 -3.24 1.89
CA ILE A 37 -4.35 -2.78 3.19
C ILE A 37 -4.10 -4.03 4.03
N ILE A 38 -2.86 -4.24 4.42
CA ILE A 38 -2.45 -5.41 5.19
C ILE A 38 -1.82 -4.95 6.50
N ASP A 39 -2.24 -5.52 7.62
CA ASP A 39 -1.63 -5.36 8.92
C ASP A 39 -1.53 -6.72 9.64
N MET A 40 -1.35 -6.70 10.96
CA MET A 40 -1.13 -7.92 11.72
C MET A 40 -2.36 -8.84 11.80
N ASP A 41 -3.55 -8.32 11.54
CA ASP A 41 -4.81 -9.03 11.72
C ASP A 41 -5.30 -9.73 10.44
N ASN A 42 -4.67 -9.46 9.28
CA ASN A 42 -5.07 -10.01 7.96
C ASN A 42 -3.86 -10.39 7.08
N GLN A 43 -2.88 -11.08 7.65
CA GLN A 43 -1.64 -11.49 6.96
C GLN A 43 -1.85 -12.42 5.75
N GLU A 44 -3.00 -13.04 5.62
CA GLU A 44 -3.44 -13.83 4.47
C GLU A 44 -3.74 -12.97 3.23
N ASP A 45 -3.97 -11.67 3.40
CA ASP A 45 -4.29 -10.76 2.30
C ASP A 45 -3.11 -10.53 1.35
N PHE A 46 -1.89 -10.92 1.75
CA PHE A 46 -0.73 -11.00 0.84
C PHE A 46 -0.99 -11.94 -0.34
N GLU A 47 -1.83 -12.96 -0.17
CA GLU A 47 -2.18 -13.92 -1.24
C GLU A 47 -3.40 -13.48 -2.06
N SER A 48 -4.02 -12.34 -1.71
CA SER A 48 -5.24 -11.87 -2.35
C SER A 48 -4.99 -11.34 -3.76
N GLU A 49 -5.97 -11.50 -4.66
CA GLU A 49 -5.94 -10.85 -5.98
C GLU A 49 -5.88 -9.31 -5.88
N ALA A 50 -6.40 -8.76 -4.78
CA ALA A 50 -6.35 -7.33 -4.50
C ALA A 50 -4.90 -6.87 -4.30
N PHE A 51 -4.12 -7.58 -3.47
CA PHE A 51 -2.68 -7.33 -3.29
C PHE A 51 -1.90 -7.58 -4.58
N ARG A 52 -2.16 -8.69 -5.28
CA ARG A 52 -1.53 -9.00 -6.58
C ARG A 52 -1.80 -7.94 -7.66
N SER A 53 -2.89 -7.18 -7.53
CA SER A 53 -3.24 -6.09 -8.46
C SER A 53 -2.50 -4.77 -8.19
N ALA A 54 -1.76 -4.67 -7.08
CA ALA A 54 -1.00 -3.47 -6.73
C ALA A 54 0.21 -3.30 -7.65
N GLU A 55 0.44 -2.06 -8.08
CA GLU A 55 1.63 -1.67 -8.85
C GLU A 55 2.77 -1.26 -7.92
N VAL A 56 2.44 -0.77 -6.72
CA VAL A 56 3.38 -0.37 -5.68
C VAL A 56 2.87 -0.84 -4.33
N ALA A 57 3.72 -1.53 -3.56
CA ALA A 57 3.49 -1.80 -2.15
C ALA A 57 4.32 -0.83 -1.30
N ILE A 58 3.69 -0.18 -0.31
CA ILE A 58 4.35 0.73 0.62
C ILE A 58 4.38 0.07 2.00
N GLU A 59 5.58 -0.27 2.47
CA GLU A 59 5.83 -0.97 3.73
C GLU A 59 6.18 0.05 4.83
N PHE A 60 5.44 0.01 5.95
CA PHE A 60 5.60 0.91 7.10
C PHE A 60 5.39 0.19 8.44
N THR A 61 5.72 -1.09 8.53
CA THR A 61 5.68 -1.83 9.79
C THR A 61 6.93 -1.57 10.63
N ASN A 62 7.03 -2.24 11.78
CA ASN A 62 8.23 -2.15 12.59
C ASN A 62 9.42 -2.88 11.91
N PRO A 63 10.68 -2.53 12.24
CA PRO A 63 11.84 -3.14 11.59
C PRO A 63 11.89 -4.67 11.69
N THR A 64 11.33 -5.25 12.75
CA THR A 64 11.30 -6.71 12.96
C THR A 64 10.36 -7.44 11.99
N ALA A 65 9.29 -6.79 11.55
CA ALA A 65 8.32 -7.36 10.61
C ALA A 65 8.66 -7.02 9.15
N ALA A 66 9.26 -5.86 8.89
CA ALA A 66 9.53 -5.35 7.55
C ALA A 66 10.24 -6.36 6.64
N TYR A 67 11.31 -7.02 7.12
CA TYR A 67 12.05 -8.00 6.31
C TYR A 67 11.15 -9.16 5.85
N HIS A 68 10.36 -9.72 6.77
CA HIS A 68 9.47 -10.84 6.47
C HIS A 68 8.37 -10.43 5.49
N ASN A 69 7.83 -9.22 5.62
CA ASN A 69 6.81 -8.70 4.72
C ASN A 69 7.33 -8.48 3.30
N CYS A 70 8.59 -8.05 3.13
CA CYS A 70 9.18 -7.78 1.81
C CYS A 70 9.54 -9.04 1.01
N ILE A 71 9.59 -10.21 1.66
CA ILE A 71 9.89 -11.49 1.02
C ILE A 71 8.65 -12.36 0.80
N LYS A 72 7.47 -11.85 1.19
CA LYS A 72 6.18 -12.39 0.74
C LYS A 72 5.92 -11.93 -0.69
#